data_AF-B6GCG8-F1
#
_entry.id   AF-B6GCG8-F1
#
_cell.length_a   1.000
_cell.length_b   1.000
_cell.length_c   1.000
_cell.angle_alpha   90.00
_cell.angle_beta   90.00
_cell.angle_gamma   90.00
#
_symmetry.space_group_name_H-M   'P 1'
#
loop_
_entity.id
_entity.type
_entity.pdbx_description
1 polymer ?
#
loop_
_entity_poly.entity_id
_entity_poly.type
_entity_poly.pdbx_seq_one_letter_code
_entity_poly.pdbx_strand_id
1 'polypeptide(L)'
;MAEGTFDDITERLDEIIAQVRSKDTSLERSLDLFDEAIELGSRAVDMVDSFELSPREADMLDEQEAAAAAAKSGDVASKSGDAAFEVAGAAPESGAASGSADAADAGVVAVGGA
;
A
#
# COMPACT_ATOMS: atom_id res chain seq x y z
N MET A 1 0.00 -24.39 -14.30
CA MET A 1 1.48 -24.48 -14.38
C MET A 1 1.96 -23.76 -13.14
N ALA A 2 2.79 -24.41 -12.32
CA ALA A 2 3.20 -23.82 -11.05
C ALA A 2 4.18 -22.68 -11.33
N GLU A 3 3.77 -21.43 -11.11
CA GLU A 3 4.65 -20.25 -11.04
C GLU A 3 5.41 -20.28 -9.72
N GLY A 4 6.24 -21.31 -9.53
CA GLY A 4 6.84 -21.64 -8.25
C GLY A 4 8.23 -21.03 -8.05
N THR A 5 8.89 -20.61 -9.13
CA THR A 5 10.24 -20.05 -9.09
C THR A 5 10.30 -18.66 -9.73
N PHE A 6 11.35 -17.91 -9.40
CA PHE A 6 11.60 -16.58 -9.96
C PHE A 6 11.79 -16.62 -11.49
N ASP A 7 12.40 -17.68 -12.01
CA ASP A 7 12.60 -17.88 -13.45
C ASP A 7 11.24 -18.10 -14.16
N ASP A 8 10.32 -18.87 -13.56
CA ASP A 8 8.97 -19.07 -14.11
C ASP A 8 8.20 -17.75 -14.19
N ILE A 9 8.33 -16.90 -13.16
CA ILE A 9 7.70 -15.57 -13.13
C ILE A 9 8.28 -14.68 -14.25
N THR A 10 9.59 -14.75 -14.47
CA THR A 10 10.27 -13.97 -15.51
C THR A 10 9.84 -14.43 -16.91
N GLU A 11 9.79 -15.74 -17.15
CA GLU A 11 9.30 -16.30 -18.42
C GLU A 11 7.85 -15.90 -18.69
N ARG A 12 6.99 -15.89 -17.66
CA ARG A 12 5.60 -15.46 -17.79
C ARG A 12 5.48 -13.97 -18.11
N LEU A 13 6.28 -13.10 -17.48
CA LEU A 13 6.34 -11.67 -17.80
C LEU A 13 6.77 -11.42 -19.25
N ASP A 14 7.74 -12.17 -19.76
CA ASP A 14 8.18 -12.08 -21.17
C ASP A 14 7.08 -12.50 -22.15
N GLU A 15 6.32 -13.55 -21.82
CA GLU A 15 5.17 -13.97 -22.61
C GLU A 15 4.08 -12.88 -22.65
N ILE A 16 3.79 -12.26 -21.49
CA ILE A 16 2.86 -11.14 -21.40
C ILE A 16 3.34 -9.96 -22.28
N ILE A 17 4.63 -9.62 -22.24
CA ILE A 17 5.21 -8.56 -23.09
C ILE A 17 5.01 -8.87 -24.57
N ALA A 18 5.23 -10.12 -25.00
CA ALA A 18 5.00 -10.53 -26.38
C ALA A 18 3.54 -10.38 -26.78
N GLN A 19 2.59 -10.72 -25.90
CA GLN A 19 1.16 -10.61 -26.15
C GLN A 19 0.69 -9.15 -26.22
N VAL A 20 1.14 -8.28 -25.30
CA VAL A 20 0.78 -6.85 -25.28
C VAL A 20 1.35 -6.10 -26.50
N ARG A 21 2.51 -6.52 -27.00
CA ARG A 21 3.12 -5.94 -28.22
C ARG A 21 2.45 -6.43 -29.51
N SER A 22 1.65 -7.49 -29.45
CA SER A 22 0.91 -7.96 -30.61
C SER A 22 -0.19 -6.97 -30.98
N LYS A 23 -0.23 -6.61 -32.27
CA LYS A 23 -1.27 -5.74 -32.85
C LYS A 23 -2.65 -6.39 -32.88
N ASP A 24 -2.70 -7.71 -32.69
CA ASP A 24 -3.92 -8.50 -32.70
C ASP A 24 -4.55 -8.62 -31.30
N THR A 25 -3.88 -8.08 -30.27
CA THR A 25 -4.40 -8.04 -28.90
C THR A 25 -5.24 -6.78 -28.71
N SER A 26 -6.47 -6.94 -28.23
CA SER A 26 -7.35 -5.81 -27.90
C SER A 26 -6.82 -5.04 -26.69
N LEU A 27 -7.19 -3.76 -26.56
CA LEU A 27 -6.80 -2.93 -25.43
C LEU A 27 -7.26 -3.54 -24.09
N GLU A 28 -8.51 -4.00 -24.01
CA GLU A 28 -9.05 -4.64 -22.81
C GLU A 28 -8.20 -5.84 -22.38
N ARG A 29 -7.82 -6.69 -23.34
CA ARG A 29 -6.96 -7.84 -23.06
C ARG A 29 -5.55 -7.44 -22.66
N SER A 30 -5.01 -6.36 -23.24
CA SER A 30 -3.72 -5.81 -22.81
C SER A 30 -3.77 -5.24 -21.38
N LEU A 31 -4.92 -4.73 -20.93
CA LEU A 31 -5.10 -4.25 -19.55
C LEU A 31 -5.20 -5.42 -18.57
N ASP A 32 -5.96 -6.47 -18.90
CA ASP A 32 -6.01 -7.68 -18.07
C ASP A 32 -4.62 -8.31 -17.89
N LEU A 33 -3.83 -8.37 -18.97
CA LEU A 33 -2.45 -8.84 -18.94
C LEU A 33 -1.52 -7.93 -18.14
N PHE A 34 -1.83 -6.63 -18.06
CA PHE A 34 -1.06 -5.68 -17.27
C PHE A 34 -1.32 -5.88 -15.77
N ASP A 35 -2.56 -6.11 -15.38
CA ASP A 35 -2.90 -6.45 -13.98
C ASP A 35 -2.23 -7.76 -13.56
N GLU A 36 -2.22 -8.78 -14.42
CA GLU A 36 -1.47 -10.03 -14.20
C GLU A 36 0.03 -9.76 -14.00
N ALA A 37 0.63 -8.88 -14.81
CA ALA A 37 2.03 -8.50 -14.66
C ALA A 37 2.32 -7.77 -13.33
N ILE A 38 1.37 -6.97 -12.81
CA ILE A 38 1.50 -6.34 -11.50
C ILE A 38 1.52 -7.40 -10.40
N GLU A 39 0.60 -8.37 -10.43
CA GLU A 39 0.56 -9.45 -9.44
C GLU A 39 1.86 -10.28 -9.44
N LEU A 40 2.36 -10.61 -10.63
CA LEU A 40 3.64 -11.31 -10.81
C LEU A 40 4.83 -10.49 -10.31
N GLY A 41 4.84 -9.18 -10.57
CA GLY A 41 5.85 -8.26 -10.08
C GLY A 41 5.86 -8.17 -8.55
N SER A 42 4.69 -8.07 -7.92
CA SER A 42 4.57 -8.10 -6.45
C SER A 42 5.10 -9.40 -5.86
N ARG A 43 4.74 -10.55 -6.44
CA ARG A 43 5.26 -11.86 -5.99
C ARG A 43 6.78 -11.97 -6.15
N ALA A 44 7.34 -11.44 -7.25
CA ALA A 44 8.78 -11.45 -7.48
C ALA A 44 9.53 -10.60 -6.42
N VAL A 45 8.98 -9.43 -6.06
CA VAL A 45 9.54 -8.58 -4.99
C VAL A 45 9.49 -9.32 -3.64
N ASP A 46 8.35 -9.92 -3.28
CA ASP A 46 8.23 -10.68 -2.04
C ASP A 46 9.23 -11.85 -1.97
N MET A 47 9.49 -12.51 -3.10
CA MET A 47 10.44 -13.62 -3.18
C MET A 47 11.90 -13.15 -3.05
N VAL A 48 12.24 -11.96 -3.55
CA VAL A 48 13.55 -11.32 -3.34
C VAL A 48 13.74 -10.91 -1.88
N ASP A 49 12.69 -10.37 -1.26
CA ASP A 49 12.69 -10.00 0.16
C ASP A 49 12.76 -11.22 1.09
N SER A 50 12.25 -12.37 0.64
CA SER A 50 12.25 -13.63 1.39
C SER A 50 13.55 -14.44 1.28
N PHE A 51 14.52 -14.02 0.45
CA PHE A 51 15.81 -14.71 0.39
C PHE A 51 16.49 -14.68 1.76
N GLU A 52 16.83 -15.88 2.24
CA GLU A 52 17.15 -16.17 3.63
C GLU A 52 18.32 -15.36 4.16
N LEU A 53 18.06 -14.65 5.27
CA LEU A 53 19.09 -14.15 6.18
C LEU A 53 20.05 -15.30 6.52
N SER A 54 21.36 -15.06 6.50
CA SER A 54 22.27 -16.04 7.09
C SER A 54 21.85 -16.30 8.56
N PRO A 55 22.15 -17.47 9.15
CA PRO A 55 21.76 -17.78 10.53
C PRO A 55 22.11 -16.67 11.52
N ARG A 56 23.24 -15.99 11.28
CA ARG A 56 23.69 -14.84 12.05
C ARG A 56 22.81 -13.59 11.89
N GLU A 57 22.30 -13.33 10.69
CA GLU A 57 21.44 -12.19 10.41
C GLU A 57 20.01 -12.44 10.93
N ALA A 58 19.55 -13.69 10.91
CA ALA A 58 18.31 -14.11 11.58
C ALA A 58 18.41 -13.91 13.11
N ASP A 59 19.50 -14.38 13.74
CA ASP A 59 19.75 -14.17 15.18
C ASP A 59 19.76 -12.67 15.55
N MET A 60 20.38 -11.82 14.73
CA MET A 60 20.42 -10.37 14.97
C MET A 60 19.07 -9.65 14.80
N LEU A 61 18.16 -10.20 13.99
CA LEU A 61 16.79 -9.69 13.85
C LEU A 61 15.91 -10.14 15.01
N ASP A 62 16.01 -11.40 15.45
CA ASP A 62 15.33 -11.89 16.64
C ASP A 62 15.73 -11.08 17.89
N GLU A 63 17.02 -10.76 18.05
CA GLU A 63 17.52 -9.89 19.12
C GLU A 63 16.96 -8.46 19.04
N GLN A 64 16.85 -7.90 17.83
CA GLN A 64 16.28 -6.56 17.62
C GLN A 64 14.77 -6.52 17.85
N GLU A 65 14.04 -7.56 17.45
CA GLU A 65 12.59 -7.64 17.64
C GLU A 65 12.24 -7.84 19.12
N ALA A 66 13.02 -8.65 19.84
CA ALA A 66 12.92 -8.78 21.30
C ALA A 66 13.22 -7.45 22.02
N ALA A 67 14.25 -6.71 21.59
CA ALA A 67 14.58 -5.39 22.13
C ALA A 67 13.49 -4.34 21.85
N ALA A 68 12.88 -4.36 20.66
CA ALA A 68 11.79 -3.48 20.28
C ALA A 68 10.49 -3.76 21.06
N ALA A 69 10.18 -5.04 21.28
CA ALA A 69 9.03 -5.46 22.10
C ALA A 69 9.21 -5.05 23.57
N ALA A 70 10.42 -5.18 24.11
CA ALA A 70 10.75 -4.71 25.46
C ALA A 70 10.65 -3.17 25.59
N ALA A 71 11.06 -2.43 24.56
CA ALA A 71 10.94 -0.96 24.53
C ALA A 71 9.48 -0.48 24.46
N LYS A 72 8.60 -1.18 23.72
CA LYS A 72 7.16 -0.84 23.66
C LYS A 72 6.39 -1.19 24.94
N SER A 73 6.83 -2.19 25.69
CA SER A 73 6.20 -2.53 26.98
C SER A 73 6.58 -1.57 28.13
N GLY A 74 7.54 -0.66 27.92
CA GLY A 74 7.98 0.33 28.90
C GLY A 74 7.18 1.63 28.95
N ASP A 75 6.32 1.90 27.96
CA ASP A 75 5.57 3.17 27.83
C ASP A 75 4.06 2.98 28.10
N VAL A 76 3.70 2.29 29.19
CA VAL A 76 2.30 2.29 29.71
C VAL A 76 2.22 2.56 31.21
N ALA A 77 3.34 2.90 31.85
CA ALA A 77 3.41 3.02 33.30
C ALA A 77 3.96 4.37 33.78
N SER A 78 3.42 5.50 33.32
CA SER A 78 3.40 6.72 34.15
C SER A 78 2.49 7.81 33.58
N LYS A 79 1.21 7.82 34.01
CA LYS A 79 0.42 8.99 34.44
C LYS A 79 -1.02 8.56 34.70
N SER A 80 -1.23 7.91 35.84
CA SER A 80 -2.50 7.96 36.55
C SER A 80 -2.24 8.68 37.87
N GLY A 81 -2.86 9.84 38.04
CA GLY A 81 -2.69 10.76 39.15
C GLY A 81 -3.81 11.79 39.12
N ASP A 82 -4.92 11.39 39.73
CA ASP A 82 -6.20 12.07 39.94
C ASP A 82 -6.08 13.49 40.52
N ALA A 83 -6.84 14.44 39.95
CA ALA A 83 -7.35 15.62 40.66
C ALA A 83 -8.62 16.14 39.97
N ALA A 84 -9.76 15.87 40.62
CA ALA A 84 -11.09 16.33 40.23
C ALA A 84 -11.25 17.86 40.34
N PHE A 85 -11.89 18.47 39.33
CA PHE A 85 -12.72 19.67 39.50
C PHE A 85 -13.84 19.68 38.45
N GLU A 86 -15.08 19.63 38.92
CA GLU A 86 -16.30 19.75 38.10
C GLU A 86 -16.55 21.19 37.65
N VAL A 87 -17.10 21.38 36.44
CA VAL A 87 -18.28 22.23 36.27
C VAL A 87 -19.07 21.82 35.03
N ALA A 88 -20.37 21.70 35.24
CA ALA A 88 -21.42 21.36 34.30
C ALA A 88 -21.55 22.34 33.13
N GLY A 89 -22.06 21.85 31.98
CA GLY A 89 -22.58 22.74 30.96
C GLY A 89 -22.91 22.12 29.61
N ALA A 90 -24.18 21.75 29.45
CA ALA A 90 -25.00 21.94 28.24
C ALA A 90 -24.74 21.11 26.95
N ALA A 91 -25.70 20.20 26.74
CA ALA A 91 -26.48 19.93 25.51
C ALA A 91 -25.86 19.17 24.31
N PRO A 92 -26.53 18.09 23.83
CA PRO A 92 -26.21 17.42 22.57
C PRO A 92 -26.96 18.08 21.41
N GLU A 93 -26.26 18.85 20.57
CA GLU A 93 -26.83 19.35 19.32
C GLU A 93 -26.58 18.34 18.19
N SER A 94 -27.65 17.62 17.89
CA SER A 94 -27.91 16.92 16.64
C SER A 94 -27.70 17.85 15.44
N GLY A 95 -26.98 17.39 14.42
CA GLY A 95 -26.84 18.10 13.14
C GLY A 95 -26.47 17.15 12.01
N ALA A 96 -27.48 16.75 11.25
CA ALA A 96 -27.42 15.88 10.09
C ALA A 96 -26.79 16.54 8.85
N ALA A 97 -26.66 15.71 7.80
CA ALA A 97 -26.60 16.04 6.35
C ALA A 97 -25.21 16.47 5.83
N SER A 98 -24.55 15.69 4.97
CA SER A 98 -24.87 15.32 3.56
C SER A 98 -24.30 16.31 2.55
N GLY A 99 -23.53 15.76 1.60
CA GLY A 99 -23.29 16.33 0.28
C GLY A 99 -22.26 17.47 0.28
N SER A 100 -21.55 17.78 -0.80
CA SER A 100 -21.53 17.29 -2.18
C SER A 100 -20.47 18.12 -2.89
N ALA A 101 -19.87 17.57 -3.95
CA ALA A 101 -19.42 18.27 -5.16
C ALA A 101 -18.38 19.41 -4.99
N ASP A 102 -17.17 19.20 -5.51
CA ASP A 102 -16.79 19.63 -6.87
C ASP A 102 -16.19 21.04 -6.87
N ALA A 103 -14.91 21.12 -7.21
CA ALA A 103 -14.34 22.28 -7.87
C ALA A 103 -13.09 21.83 -8.64
N ALA A 104 -13.32 21.51 -9.90
CA ALA A 104 -12.30 21.51 -10.94
C ALA A 104 -11.65 22.90 -11.02
N ASP A 105 -10.33 22.97 -10.87
CA ASP A 105 -9.54 24.13 -11.27
C ASP A 105 -9.21 23.98 -12.77
N ALA A 106 -10.13 24.45 -13.60
CA ALA A 106 -9.93 24.56 -15.04
C ALA A 106 -9.12 25.83 -15.36
N GLY A 107 -7.84 25.63 -15.65
CA GLY A 107 -6.95 26.65 -16.16
C GLY A 107 -7.41 27.21 -17.52
N VAL A 108 -7.62 28.53 -17.50
CA VAL A 108 -7.40 29.54 -18.54
C VAL A 108 -8.10 29.40 -19.91
N VAL A 109 -8.99 30.38 -20.11
CA VAL A 109 -9.76 30.70 -21.32
C VAL A 109 -8.91 31.23 -22.48
N ALA A 110 -9.42 30.97 -23.68
CA ALA A 110 -8.86 31.28 -24.98
C ALA A 110 -9.23 32.67 -25.54
N VAL A 111 -8.43 33.06 -26.55
CA VAL A 111 -8.74 33.74 -27.83
C VAL A 111 -9.01 35.26 -27.92
N GLY A 112 -8.26 35.87 -28.85
CA GLY A 112 -8.61 37.04 -29.66
C GLY A 112 -7.35 37.49 -30.41
N GLY A 113 -7.29 37.67 -31.73
CA GLY A 113 -8.22 37.61 -32.85
C GLY A 113 -7.39 37.87 -34.12
N ALA A 114 -7.92 37.47 -35.27
CA ALA A 114 -7.31 37.58 -36.59
C ALA A 114 -7.10 39.04 -37.06
#